data_AF-A0A829CDH5-F1
#
_entry.id   AF-A0A829CDH5-F1
#
_cell.length_a   1.000
_cell.length_b   1.000
_cell.length_c   1.000
_cell.angle_alpha   90.00
_cell.angle_beta   90.00
_cell.angle_gamma   90.00
#
_symmetry.space_group_name_H-M   'P 1'
#
loop_
_entity.id
_entity.type
_entity.pdbx_description
1 polymer ?
#
loop_
_entity_poly.entity_id
_entity_poly.type
_entity_poly.pdbx_seq_one_letter_code
_entity_poly.pdbx_strand_id
1 'polypeptide(L)'
;ATLGLFFDALGAERAAQITHVSADAADWIADVVTERCPDAIQCADPFHVVAWATEALDVERRRAWNDARAIARTEPKWGRGRPGKNAAPRPGRERARRLKGARYALWKNPEDLTERQSAKLAWIAKTDPRLYRAYLLKESLRHVFSVKGEEGKQALDRWISWAQRCRIPVFVELAARIKRHRVAIDAALDHGLSQGLIESTNTKIRLLTRIAFGFRSPQALIALAMLALAGHRPTLPGRHNHPQISQ
;
A
#
# COMPACT_ATOMS: atom_id res chain seq x y z
N ALA A 1 -19.98 6.02 -11.85
CA ALA A 1 -20.25 5.87 -13.30
C ALA A 1 -19.59 4.61 -13.86
N THR A 2 -18.25 4.48 -13.85
CA THR A 2 -17.56 3.37 -14.52
C THR A 2 -17.85 1.97 -13.97
N LEU A 3 -17.91 1.79 -12.64
CA LEU A 3 -18.21 0.49 -12.04
C LEU A 3 -19.67 0.06 -12.25
N GLY A 4 -20.60 1.02 -12.26
CA GLY A 4 -21.99 0.76 -12.64
C GLY A 4 -22.10 0.22 -14.06
N LEU A 5 -21.45 0.89 -15.02
CA LEU A 5 -21.40 0.44 -16.42
C LEU A 5 -20.76 -0.95 -16.57
N PHE A 6 -19.77 -1.29 -15.74
CA PHE A 6 -19.22 -2.63 -15.69
C PHE A 6 -20.28 -3.65 -15.27
N PHE A 7 -21.02 -3.40 -14.20
CA PHE A 7 -22.09 -4.29 -13.75
C PHE A 7 -23.27 -4.36 -14.73
N ASP A 8 -23.58 -3.26 -15.42
CA ASP A 8 -24.59 -3.23 -16.47
C ASP A 8 -24.16 -4.13 -17.65
N ALA A 9 -22.89 -4.07 -18.06
CA ALA A 9 -22.33 -4.94 -19.09
C ALA A 9 -22.18 -6.40 -18.63
N LEU A 10 -21.93 -6.62 -17.34
CA LEU A 10 -21.86 -7.94 -16.74
C LEU A 10 -23.26 -8.59 -16.71
N GLY A 11 -24.29 -7.82 -16.40
CA GLY A 11 -25.67 -8.29 -16.30
C GLY A 11 -25.94 -9.03 -14.98
N ALA A 12 -27.22 -9.04 -14.58
CA ALA A 12 -27.65 -9.54 -13.27
C ALA A 12 -27.28 -11.00 -13.02
N GLU A 13 -27.39 -11.87 -14.03
CA GLU A 13 -27.11 -13.31 -13.91
C GLU A 13 -25.64 -13.59 -13.54
N ARG A 14 -24.70 -12.90 -14.18
CA ARG A 14 -23.26 -13.05 -13.89
C ARG A 14 -22.87 -12.30 -12.62
N ALA A 15 -23.51 -11.18 -12.32
CA ALA A 15 -23.30 -10.45 -11.08
C ALA A 15 -23.70 -11.29 -9.86
N ALA A 16 -24.80 -12.04 -9.94
CA ALA A 16 -25.26 -12.95 -8.89
C ALA A 16 -24.32 -14.15 -8.65
N GLN A 17 -23.45 -14.48 -9.61
CA GLN A 17 -22.45 -15.55 -9.46
C GLN A 17 -21.18 -15.08 -8.74
N ILE A 18 -21.03 -13.77 -8.49
CA ILE A 18 -19.88 -13.24 -7.78
C ILE A 18 -20.02 -13.57 -6.30
N THR A 19 -19.07 -14.36 -5.78
CA THR A 19 -19.07 -14.77 -4.36
C THR A 19 -18.20 -13.87 -3.49
N HIS A 20 -17.15 -13.26 -4.05
CA HIS A 20 -16.21 -12.42 -3.32
C HIS A 20 -15.80 -11.22 -4.16
N VAL A 21 -15.69 -10.06 -3.52
CA VAL A 21 -15.16 -8.84 -4.14
C VAL A 21 -14.05 -8.31 -3.26
N SER A 22 -12.87 -8.08 -3.83
CA SER A 22 -11.80 -7.36 -3.15
C SER A 22 -11.52 -6.05 -3.82
N ALA A 23 -11.45 -4.98 -3.03
CA ALA A 23 -11.26 -3.62 -3.50
C ALA A 23 -10.47 -2.78 -2.49
N ASP A 24 -10.08 -1.58 -2.93
CA ASP A 24 -9.65 -0.54 -2.02
C ASP A 24 -10.83 -0.08 -1.12
N ALA A 25 -10.53 0.56 0.01
CA ALA A 25 -11.57 0.98 0.94
C ALA A 25 -12.21 2.33 0.52
N ALA A 26 -12.60 2.43 -0.75
CA ALA A 26 -13.34 3.56 -1.26
C ALA A 26 -14.85 3.29 -1.11
N ASP A 27 -15.54 4.15 -0.37
CA ASP A 27 -16.97 3.97 -0.03
C ASP A 27 -17.84 3.78 -1.27
N TRP A 28 -17.56 4.51 -2.36
CA TRP A 28 -18.30 4.40 -3.61
C TRP A 28 -18.20 3.02 -4.29
N ILE A 29 -17.13 2.26 -4.07
CA ILE A 29 -17.02 0.88 -4.58
C ILE A 29 -17.91 -0.04 -3.75
N ALA A 30 -17.84 0.10 -2.43
CA ALA A 30 -18.66 -0.69 -1.51
C ALA A 30 -20.16 -0.48 -1.76
N ASP A 31 -20.59 0.76 -2.01
CA ASP A 31 -21.99 1.09 -2.32
C ASP A 31 -22.48 0.35 -3.57
N VAL A 32 -21.72 0.45 -4.67
CA VAL A 32 -22.08 -0.20 -5.94
C VAL A 32 -22.05 -1.73 -5.83
N VAL A 33 -21.07 -2.29 -5.13
CA VAL A 33 -20.97 -3.75 -4.92
C VAL A 33 -22.13 -4.25 -4.06
N THR A 34 -22.50 -3.51 -3.01
CA THR A 34 -23.65 -3.85 -2.16
C THR A 34 -24.95 -3.84 -2.96
N GLU A 35 -25.11 -2.88 -3.88
CA GLU A 35 -26.28 -2.81 -4.77
C GLU A 35 -26.30 -3.94 -5.81
N ARG A 36 -25.16 -4.21 -6.47
CA ARG A 36 -25.10 -5.08 -7.66
C ARG A 36 -24.76 -6.55 -7.36
N CYS A 37 -24.15 -6.82 -6.22
CA CYS A 37 -23.72 -8.14 -5.75
C CYS A 37 -24.00 -8.28 -4.23
N PRO A 38 -25.27 -8.26 -3.79
CA PRO A 38 -25.61 -8.23 -2.37
C PRO A 38 -25.11 -9.46 -1.58
N ASP A 39 -24.99 -10.61 -2.24
CA ASP A 39 -24.52 -11.86 -1.63
C ASP A 39 -23.00 -12.01 -1.64
N ALA A 40 -22.27 -11.10 -2.30
CA ALA A 40 -20.81 -11.18 -2.40
C ALA A 40 -20.14 -10.71 -1.11
N ILE A 41 -19.18 -11.52 -0.62
CA ILE A 41 -18.36 -11.15 0.53
C ILE A 41 -17.35 -10.07 0.10
N GLN A 42 -17.44 -8.90 0.71
CA GLN A 42 -16.54 -7.79 0.46
C GLN A 42 -15.29 -7.90 1.34
N CYS A 43 -14.13 -8.09 0.72
CA CYS A 43 -12.84 -8.24 1.37
C CYS A 43 -11.98 -6.99 1.14
N ALA A 44 -11.50 -6.37 2.22
CA ALA A 44 -10.52 -5.28 2.11
C ALA A 44 -9.23 -5.81 1.49
N ASP A 45 -8.59 -5.04 0.61
CA ASP A 45 -7.26 -5.40 0.10
C ASP A 45 -6.18 -5.23 1.20
N PRO A 46 -5.49 -6.31 1.64
CA PRO A 46 -4.42 -6.24 2.62
C PRO A 46 -3.30 -5.26 2.26
N PHE A 47 -2.97 -5.12 0.97
CA PHE A 47 -1.92 -4.18 0.53
C PHE A 47 -2.32 -2.74 0.82
N HIS A 48 -3.56 -2.37 0.53
CA HIS A 48 -4.08 -1.03 0.82
C HIS A 48 -4.17 -0.77 2.34
N VAL A 49 -4.58 -1.76 3.14
CA VAL A 49 -4.63 -1.61 4.60
C VAL A 49 -3.23 -1.39 5.18
N VAL A 50 -2.22 -2.14 4.71
CA VAL A 50 -0.81 -1.95 5.12
C VAL A 50 -0.23 -0.64 4.58
N ALA A 51 -0.68 -0.18 3.39
CA ALA A 51 -0.28 1.10 2.84
C ALA A 51 -0.68 2.27 3.76
N TRP A 52 -1.86 2.23 4.38
CA TRP A 52 -2.26 3.26 5.35
C TRP A 52 -1.30 3.36 6.54
N ALA A 53 -0.80 2.23 7.06
CA ALA A 53 0.21 2.27 8.12
C ALA A 53 1.57 2.76 7.63
N THR A 54 1.92 2.51 6.37
CA THR A 54 3.14 3.05 5.75
C THR A 54 3.05 4.57 5.58
N GLU A 55 1.88 5.10 5.21
CA GLU A 55 1.59 6.53 5.16
C GLU A 55 1.64 7.17 6.55
N ALA A 56 1.01 6.55 7.55
CA ALA A 56 1.05 6.99 8.94
C ALA A 56 2.49 7.03 9.49
N LEU A 57 3.31 6.02 9.16
CA LEU A 57 4.73 6.01 9.47
C LEU A 57 5.49 7.14 8.78
N ASP A 58 5.18 7.46 7.52
CA ASP A 58 5.83 8.56 6.82
C ASP A 58 5.46 9.94 7.40
N VAL A 59 4.23 10.11 7.89
CA VAL A 59 3.84 11.31 8.66
C VAL A 59 4.72 11.47 9.90
N GLU A 60 4.89 10.42 10.71
CA GLU A 60 5.74 10.49 11.91
C GLU A 60 7.22 10.67 11.57
N ARG A 61 7.71 10.05 10.48
CA ARG A 61 9.08 10.26 9.98
C ARG A 61 9.30 11.72 9.60
N ARG A 62 8.34 12.35 8.92
CA ARG A 62 8.40 13.77 8.55
C ARG A 62 8.38 14.66 9.79
N ARG A 63 7.53 14.35 10.78
CA ARG A 63 7.49 15.04 12.08
C ARG A 63 8.83 14.97 12.80
N ALA A 64 9.41 13.77 12.96
CA ALA A 64 10.71 13.59 13.59
C ALA A 64 11.85 14.37 12.90
N TRP A 65 11.82 14.40 11.56
CA TRP A 65 12.78 15.17 10.78
C TRP A 65 12.60 16.69 10.96
N ASN A 66 11.35 17.18 10.97
CA ASN A 66 11.04 18.58 11.21
C ASN A 66 11.49 19.05 12.59
N ASP A 67 11.29 18.24 13.63
CA ASP A 67 11.73 18.55 14.99
C ASP A 67 13.25 18.64 15.08
N ALA A 68 13.95 17.66 14.49
CA ALA A 68 15.42 17.69 14.42
C ALA A 68 15.91 18.93 13.65
N ARG A 69 15.19 19.35 12.60
CA ARG A 69 15.51 20.54 11.82
C ARG A 69 15.23 21.84 12.59
N ALA A 70 14.20 21.87 13.43
CA ALA A 70 13.90 23.02 14.30
C ALA A 70 15.03 23.23 15.31
N ILE A 71 15.50 22.16 15.97
CA ILE A 71 16.68 22.20 16.86
C ILE A 71 17.92 22.64 16.07
N ALA A 72 18.15 22.08 14.88
CA ALA A 72 19.30 22.45 14.05
C ALA A 72 19.37 23.95 13.70
N ARG A 73 18.22 24.65 13.68
CA ARG A 73 18.13 26.08 13.37
C ARG A 73 18.54 26.97 14.56
N THR A 74 18.36 26.51 15.80
CA THR A 74 18.77 27.25 17.00
C THR A 74 20.27 27.09 17.29
N GLU A 75 20.91 26.07 16.69
CA GLU A 75 22.34 25.82 16.85
C GLU A 75 23.21 26.88 16.14
N PRO A 76 24.33 27.28 16.76
CA PRO A 76 25.25 28.25 16.18
C PRO A 76 25.75 27.77 14.81
N LYS A 77 25.73 28.68 13.84
CA LYS A 77 26.26 28.41 12.51
C LYS A 77 27.75 28.68 12.50
N TRP A 78 28.51 27.73 11.95
CA TRP A 78 29.89 27.99 11.58
C TRP A 78 29.91 29.05 10.47
N GLY A 79 30.92 29.93 10.50
CA GLY A 79 31.14 30.93 9.46
C GLY A 79 31.43 30.29 8.09
N ARG A 80 31.82 31.11 7.10
CA ARG A 80 32.24 30.59 5.80
C ARG A 80 33.46 29.67 5.96
N GLY A 81 33.41 28.48 5.35
CA GLY A 81 34.53 27.53 5.31
C GLY A 81 34.24 26.21 6.01
N ARG A 82 35.24 25.31 6.01
CA ARG A 82 35.19 24.03 6.70
C ARG A 82 35.21 24.28 8.21
N PRO A 83 34.47 23.50 9.02
CA PRO A 83 34.47 23.65 10.47
C PRO A 83 35.86 23.35 11.01
N GLY A 84 36.37 24.21 11.91
CA GLY A 84 37.62 23.95 12.62
C GLY A 84 37.54 22.68 13.47
N LYS A 85 38.70 22.11 13.83
CA LYS A 85 38.80 20.86 14.60
C LYS A 85 38.07 20.92 15.97
N ASN A 86 37.90 22.12 16.53
CA ASN A 86 37.27 22.39 17.83
C ASN A 86 35.86 23.01 17.70
N ALA A 87 35.23 22.92 16.54
CA ALA A 87 33.93 23.54 16.32
C ALA A 87 32.83 22.85 17.14
N ALA A 88 31.95 23.63 17.78
CA ALA A 88 30.90 23.10 18.65
C ALA A 88 30.02 22.07 17.91
N PRO A 89 29.67 20.93 18.54
CA PRO A 89 28.86 19.91 17.92
C PRO A 89 27.46 20.45 17.59
N ARG A 90 26.88 19.90 16.52
CA ARG A 90 25.56 20.29 16.00
C ARG A 90 24.62 19.09 15.96
N PRO A 91 24.21 18.57 17.14
CA PRO A 91 23.49 17.31 17.25
C PRO A 91 22.14 17.29 16.52
N GLY A 92 21.39 18.39 16.54
CA GLY A 92 20.15 18.58 15.77
C GLY A 92 20.40 18.52 14.27
N ARG A 93 21.43 19.20 13.77
CA ARG A 93 21.82 19.12 12.35
C ARG A 93 22.21 17.71 11.92
N GLU A 94 22.99 17.02 12.75
CA GLU A 94 23.39 15.64 12.50
C GLU A 94 22.20 14.68 12.51
N ARG A 95 21.30 14.81 13.49
CA ARG A 95 20.06 14.04 13.59
C ARG A 95 19.19 14.26 12.36
N ALA A 96 18.97 15.52 11.94
CA ALA A 96 18.19 15.83 10.75
C ALA A 96 18.81 15.23 9.47
N ARG A 97 20.15 15.27 9.34
CA ARG A 97 20.87 14.63 8.23
C ARG A 97 20.67 13.12 8.23
N ARG A 98 20.78 12.47 9.39
CA ARG A 98 20.61 11.01 9.54
C ARG A 98 19.17 10.55 9.27
N LEU A 99 18.16 11.32 9.70
CA LEU A 99 16.74 11.05 9.46
C LEU A 99 16.31 11.26 8.00
N LYS A 100 16.92 12.21 7.28
CA LYS A 100 16.62 12.44 5.86
C LYS A 100 16.79 11.17 5.01
N GLY A 101 17.79 10.35 5.32
CA GLY A 101 18.08 9.08 4.65
C GLY A 101 17.44 7.84 5.28
N ALA A 102 16.48 8.00 6.20
CA ALA A 102 15.92 6.87 6.96
C ALA A 102 14.70 6.19 6.30
N ARG A 103 14.12 6.79 5.25
CA ARG A 103 12.86 6.31 4.65
C ARG A 103 12.87 4.82 4.31
N TYR A 104 13.88 4.36 3.57
CA TYR A 104 13.95 2.95 3.17
C TYR A 104 14.17 1.98 4.34
N ALA A 105 14.86 2.41 5.40
CA ALA A 105 15.04 1.59 6.60
C ALA A 105 13.73 1.40 7.39
N LEU A 106 12.78 2.33 7.24
CA LEU A 106 11.46 2.28 7.89
C LEU A 106 10.40 1.60 7.00
N TRP A 107 10.58 1.67 5.68
CA TRP A 107 9.57 1.25 4.71
C TRP A 107 9.69 -0.21 4.29
N LYS A 108 10.91 -0.68 4.02
CA LYS A 108 11.14 -2.07 3.61
C LYS A 108 10.73 -3.05 4.69
N ASN A 109 10.44 -4.28 4.28
CA ASN A 109 10.23 -5.36 5.23
C ASN A 109 11.55 -5.66 5.98
N PRO A 110 11.51 -6.05 7.26
CA PRO A 110 12.67 -6.39 8.08
C PRO A 110 13.62 -7.38 7.41
N GLU A 111 13.05 -8.39 6.75
CA GLU A 111 13.75 -9.43 6.00
C GLU A 111 14.49 -8.89 4.76
N ASP A 112 14.10 -7.73 4.23
CA ASP A 112 14.67 -7.11 3.04
C ASP A 112 15.65 -5.95 3.35
N LEU A 113 15.93 -5.73 4.64
CA LEU A 113 16.83 -4.67 5.09
C LEU A 113 18.28 -5.06 4.84
N THR A 114 19.01 -4.18 4.15
CA THR A 114 20.48 -4.24 4.11
C THR A 114 21.07 -3.96 5.50
N GLU A 115 22.29 -4.42 5.77
CA GLU A 115 22.98 -4.14 7.05
C GLU A 115 23.00 -2.65 7.43
N ARG A 116 23.22 -1.78 6.44
CA ARG A 116 23.20 -0.31 6.63
C ARG A 116 21.82 0.20 7.04
N GLN A 117 20.75 -0.41 6.53
CA GLN A 117 19.37 -0.06 6.87
C GLN A 117 19.00 -0.62 8.26
N SER A 118 19.41 -1.83 8.59
CA SER A 118 19.24 -2.41 9.93
C SER A 118 19.96 -1.58 11.00
N ALA A 119 21.20 -1.18 10.74
CA ALA A 119 21.95 -0.27 11.62
C ALA A 119 21.26 1.11 11.76
N LYS A 120 20.65 1.61 10.68
CA LYS A 120 19.86 2.85 10.72
C LYS A 120 18.64 2.71 11.62
N LEU A 121 17.92 1.59 11.50
CA LEU A 121 16.74 1.30 12.31
C LEU A 121 17.11 1.13 13.79
N ALA A 122 18.20 0.42 14.10
CA ALA A 122 18.73 0.31 15.45
C ALA A 122 19.13 1.68 16.05
N TRP A 123 19.70 2.56 15.23
CA TRP A 123 19.97 3.95 15.64
C TRP A 123 18.67 4.73 15.91
N ILE A 124 17.62 4.55 15.10
CA ILE A 124 16.30 5.16 15.35
C ILE A 124 15.70 4.64 16.65
N ALA A 125 15.76 3.33 16.91
CA ALA A 125 15.27 2.75 18.17
C ALA A 125 15.90 3.40 19.40
N LYS A 126 17.19 3.72 19.33
CA LYS A 126 17.93 4.39 20.42
C LYS A 126 17.68 5.89 20.52
N THR A 127 17.45 6.59 19.40
CA THR A 127 17.45 8.07 19.35
C THR A 127 16.08 8.70 19.16
N ASP A 128 15.10 7.93 18.68
CA ASP A 128 13.73 8.37 18.48
C ASP A 128 12.73 7.22 18.79
N PRO A 129 12.49 6.94 20.08
CA PRO A 129 11.59 5.85 20.50
C PRO A 129 10.17 6.02 19.98
N ARG A 130 9.71 7.25 19.72
CA ARG A 130 8.39 7.52 19.15
C ARG A 130 8.33 7.10 17.68
N LEU A 131 9.32 7.48 16.87
CA LEU A 131 9.41 7.04 15.48
C LEU A 131 9.59 5.51 15.38
N TYR A 132 10.37 4.93 16.30
CA TYR A 132 10.52 3.48 16.35
C TYR A 132 9.20 2.77 16.72
N ARG A 133 8.42 3.32 17.66
CA ARG A 133 7.07 2.80 17.95
C ARG A 133 6.15 2.86 16.73
N ALA A 134 6.18 3.96 15.98
CA ALA A 134 5.44 4.07 14.72
C ALA A 134 5.85 2.99 13.71
N TYR A 135 7.15 2.70 13.61
CA TYR A 135 7.65 1.60 12.79
C TYR A 135 7.07 0.26 13.25
N LEU A 136 7.17 -0.06 14.54
CA LEU A 136 6.64 -1.33 15.06
C LEU A 136 5.11 -1.45 14.88
N LEU A 137 4.35 -0.35 14.95
CA LEU A 137 2.92 -0.35 14.63
C LEU A 137 2.67 -0.71 13.15
N LYS A 138 3.46 -0.17 12.22
CA LYS A 138 3.36 -0.56 10.80
C LYS A 138 3.71 -2.03 10.58
N GLU A 139 4.77 -2.50 11.22
CA GLU A 139 5.25 -3.89 11.10
C GLU A 139 4.26 -4.90 11.67
N SER A 140 3.72 -4.60 12.86
CA SER A 140 2.69 -5.44 13.49
C SER A 140 1.40 -5.48 12.69
N LEU A 141 1.00 -4.40 12.00
CA LEU A 141 -0.14 -4.46 11.07
C LEU A 141 0.15 -5.35 9.86
N ARG A 142 1.38 -5.32 9.31
CA ARG A 142 1.75 -6.28 8.25
C ARG A 142 1.65 -7.72 8.77
N HIS A 143 2.08 -7.96 10.01
CA HIS A 143 2.05 -9.30 10.60
C HIS A 143 0.62 -9.87 10.72
N VAL A 144 -0.39 -9.03 11.02
CA VAL A 144 -1.82 -9.42 11.02
C VAL A 144 -2.18 -10.19 9.75
N PHE A 145 -1.78 -9.69 8.59
CA PHE A 145 -2.09 -10.30 7.28
C PHE A 145 -1.15 -11.46 6.91
N SER A 146 -0.07 -11.68 7.64
CA SER A 146 0.83 -12.82 7.44
C SER A 146 0.33 -14.10 8.10
N VAL A 147 -0.33 -14.01 9.26
CA VAL A 147 -0.84 -15.16 10.01
C VAL A 147 -2.24 -15.61 9.56
N LYS A 148 -3.08 -14.67 9.10
CA LYS A 148 -4.44 -14.92 8.55
C LYS A 148 -5.41 -15.59 9.55
N GLY A 149 -6.67 -15.75 9.13
CA GLY A 149 -7.73 -16.38 9.91
C GLY A 149 -7.93 -15.79 11.31
N GLU A 150 -8.35 -16.63 12.25
CA GLU A 150 -8.61 -16.22 13.64
C GLU A 150 -7.38 -15.66 14.35
N GLU A 151 -6.19 -16.19 14.08
CA GLU A 151 -4.95 -15.65 14.63
C GLU A 151 -4.71 -14.22 14.16
N GLY A 152 -4.98 -13.95 12.88
CA GLY A 152 -4.95 -12.62 12.28
C GLY A 152 -5.95 -11.67 12.93
N LYS A 153 -7.19 -12.12 13.16
CA LYS A 153 -8.23 -11.30 13.82
C LYS A 153 -7.84 -10.94 15.24
N GLN A 154 -7.32 -11.90 16.01
CA GLN A 154 -6.81 -11.65 17.36
C GLN A 154 -5.59 -10.72 17.35
N ALA A 155 -4.69 -10.88 16.37
CA ALA A 155 -3.56 -9.97 16.18
C ALA A 155 -4.04 -8.55 15.86
N LEU A 156 -5.10 -8.41 15.06
CA LEU A 156 -5.71 -7.14 14.73
C LEU A 156 -6.34 -6.48 15.97
N ASP A 157 -7.01 -7.25 16.82
CA ASP A 157 -7.55 -6.72 18.09
C ASP A 157 -6.46 -6.18 19.01
N ARG A 158 -5.37 -6.94 19.17
CA ARG A 158 -4.17 -6.49 19.91
C ARG A 158 -3.58 -5.24 19.28
N TRP A 159 -3.48 -5.22 17.95
CA TRP A 159 -2.94 -4.09 17.20
C TRP A 159 -3.77 -2.82 17.41
N ILE A 160 -5.09 -2.91 17.25
CA ILE A 160 -6.03 -1.80 17.45
C ILE A 160 -5.90 -1.27 18.89
N SER A 161 -5.90 -2.17 19.87
CA SER A 161 -5.76 -1.81 21.29
C SER A 161 -4.44 -1.08 21.59
N TRP A 162 -3.36 -1.48 20.94
CA TRP A 162 -2.06 -0.81 21.04
C TRP A 162 -2.05 0.55 20.34
N ALA A 163 -2.54 0.61 19.09
CA ALA A 163 -2.58 1.81 18.27
C ALA A 163 -3.41 2.92 18.93
N GLN A 164 -4.54 2.60 19.57
CA GLN A 164 -5.34 3.60 20.29
C GLN A 164 -4.62 4.22 21.50
N ARG A 165 -3.64 3.52 22.09
CA ARG A 165 -2.92 3.95 23.30
C ARG A 165 -1.47 4.40 23.03
N CYS A 166 -1.05 4.42 21.77
CA CYS A 166 0.36 4.65 21.40
C CYS A 166 0.84 6.10 21.55
N ARG A 167 -0.09 7.04 21.79
CA ARG A 167 0.12 8.51 21.85
C ARG A 167 0.68 9.12 20.56
N ILE A 168 0.36 8.50 19.42
CA ILE A 168 0.74 8.95 18.07
C ILE A 168 -0.56 9.23 17.31
N PRO A 169 -0.99 10.51 17.15
CA PRO A 169 -2.32 10.86 16.64
C PRO A 169 -2.67 10.18 15.31
N VAL A 170 -1.75 10.16 14.34
CA VAL A 170 -1.99 9.53 13.04
C VAL A 170 -2.26 8.01 13.14
N PHE A 171 -1.68 7.31 14.12
CA PHE A 171 -1.97 5.89 14.35
C PHE A 171 -3.26 5.67 15.15
N VAL A 172 -3.65 6.63 16.00
CA VAL A 172 -4.96 6.61 16.67
C VAL A 172 -6.08 6.78 15.65
N GLU A 173 -5.92 7.71 14.71
CA GLU A 173 -6.83 7.92 13.58
C GLU A 173 -6.88 6.69 12.67
N LEU A 174 -5.73 6.09 12.38
CA LEU A 174 -5.65 4.84 11.61
C LEU A 174 -6.40 3.70 12.31
N ALA A 175 -6.28 3.57 13.63
CA ALA A 175 -7.04 2.56 14.38
C ALA A 175 -8.55 2.78 14.26
N ALA A 176 -9.02 4.04 14.31
CA ALA A 176 -10.44 4.35 14.08
C ALA A 176 -10.88 4.01 12.66
N ARG A 177 -10.03 4.26 11.64
CA ARG A 177 -10.29 3.88 10.25
C ARG A 177 -10.39 2.35 10.10
N ILE A 178 -9.43 1.61 10.64
CA ILE A 178 -9.44 0.14 10.60
C ILE A 178 -10.68 -0.43 11.29
N LYS A 179 -11.12 0.14 12.41
CA LYS A 179 -12.38 -0.25 13.06
C LYS A 179 -13.60 -0.07 12.14
N ARG A 180 -13.68 1.03 11.38
CA ARG A 180 -14.78 1.26 10.42
C ARG A 180 -14.82 0.20 9.32
N HIS A 181 -13.66 -0.28 8.88
CA HIS A 181 -13.56 -1.32 7.84
C HIS A 181 -13.38 -2.74 8.42
N ARG A 182 -13.69 -2.96 9.70
CA ARG A 182 -13.38 -4.23 10.40
C ARG A 182 -13.98 -5.44 9.70
N VAL A 183 -15.25 -5.36 9.28
CA VAL A 183 -15.95 -6.46 8.61
C VAL A 183 -15.21 -6.90 7.34
N ALA A 184 -14.83 -5.94 6.49
CA ALA A 184 -14.12 -6.24 5.25
C ALA A 184 -12.69 -6.75 5.50
N ILE A 185 -12.02 -6.29 6.56
CA ILE A 185 -10.69 -6.76 6.95
C ILE A 185 -10.76 -8.19 7.48
N ASP A 186 -11.74 -8.52 8.31
CA ASP A 186 -11.94 -9.88 8.83
C ASP A 186 -12.23 -10.85 7.69
N ALA A 187 -13.07 -10.46 6.73
CA ALA A 187 -13.32 -11.23 5.51
C ALA A 187 -12.03 -11.47 4.70
N ALA A 188 -11.16 -10.46 4.60
CA ALA A 188 -9.86 -10.62 3.93
C ALA A 188 -8.94 -11.63 4.65
N LEU A 189 -8.99 -11.66 5.99
CA LEU A 189 -8.23 -12.62 6.80
C LEU A 189 -8.78 -14.04 6.68
N ASP A 190 -10.08 -14.21 6.51
CA ASP A 190 -10.74 -15.50 6.34
C ASP A 190 -10.52 -16.11 4.96
N HIS A 191 -10.67 -15.30 3.91
CA HIS A 191 -10.73 -15.80 2.54
C HIS A 191 -9.40 -15.69 1.77
N GLY A 192 -8.45 -14.88 2.26
CA GLY A 192 -7.07 -14.88 1.76
C GLY A 192 -6.92 -14.65 0.25
N LEU A 193 -7.78 -13.82 -0.35
CA LEU A 193 -7.82 -13.57 -1.79
C LEU A 193 -6.45 -13.10 -2.32
N SER A 194 -5.96 -13.78 -3.35
CA SER A 194 -4.67 -13.43 -3.98
C SER A 194 -4.82 -12.23 -4.91
N GLN A 195 -4.08 -11.16 -4.62
CA GLN A 195 -3.97 -9.98 -5.49
C GLN A 195 -2.94 -10.18 -6.62
N GLY A 196 -2.25 -11.32 -6.68
CA GLY A 196 -1.13 -11.52 -7.62
C GLY A 196 -1.53 -11.43 -9.10
N LEU A 197 -2.72 -11.92 -9.46
CA LEU A 197 -3.25 -11.81 -10.83
C LEU A 197 -3.60 -10.37 -11.18
N ILE A 198 -4.21 -9.64 -10.25
CA ILE A 198 -4.57 -8.23 -10.42
C ILE A 198 -3.31 -7.39 -10.56
N GLU A 199 -2.28 -7.60 -9.73
CA GLU A 199 -1.04 -6.82 -9.82
C GLU A 199 -0.25 -7.11 -11.09
N SER A 200 -0.23 -8.37 -11.55
CA SER A 200 0.33 -8.71 -12.87
C SER A 200 -0.41 -7.96 -13.99
N THR A 201 -1.74 -7.92 -13.92
CA THR A 201 -2.59 -7.22 -14.89
C THR A 201 -2.34 -5.71 -14.84
N ASN A 202 -2.29 -5.10 -13.66
CA ASN A 202 -1.99 -3.68 -13.46
C ASN A 202 -0.62 -3.31 -14.00
N THR A 203 0.39 -4.15 -13.76
CA THR A 203 1.74 -3.94 -14.29
C THR A 203 1.75 -3.95 -15.82
N LYS A 204 1.04 -4.90 -16.43
CA LYS A 204 0.88 -4.95 -17.90
C LYS A 204 0.12 -3.74 -18.43
N ILE A 205 -0.98 -3.33 -17.80
CA ILE A 205 -1.74 -2.12 -18.20
C ILE A 205 -0.84 -0.88 -18.17
N ARG A 206 0.00 -0.70 -17.13
CA ARG A 206 0.94 0.42 -17.06
C ARG A 206 1.97 0.39 -18.20
N LEU A 207 2.46 -0.79 -18.56
CA LEU A 207 3.35 -0.97 -19.72
C LEU A 207 2.63 -0.61 -21.02
N LEU A 208 1.42 -1.12 -21.23
CA LEU A 208 0.61 -0.82 -22.42
C LEU A 208 0.29 0.67 -22.53
N THR A 209 0.02 1.33 -21.40
CA THR A 209 -0.19 2.78 -21.34
C THR A 209 1.05 3.54 -21.82
N ARG A 210 2.26 3.08 -21.46
CA ARG A 210 3.52 3.66 -21.92
C ARG A 210 3.76 3.42 -23.42
N ILE A 211 3.41 2.23 -23.91
CA ILE A 211 3.50 1.88 -25.33
C ILE A 211 2.51 2.72 -26.16
N ALA A 212 1.32 2.99 -25.62
CA ALA A 212 0.28 3.77 -26.27
C ALA A 212 0.56 5.29 -26.32
N PHE A 213 1.71 5.76 -25.81
CA PHE A 213 2.11 7.16 -25.99
C PHE A 213 2.21 7.50 -27.48
N GLY A 214 1.49 8.54 -27.91
CA GLY A 214 1.39 8.95 -29.31
C GLY A 214 0.14 8.44 -30.04
N PHE A 215 -0.68 7.60 -29.39
CA PHE A 215 -1.99 7.26 -29.93
C PHE A 215 -2.93 8.47 -29.88
N ARG A 216 -3.71 8.65 -30.96
CA ARG A 216 -4.64 9.79 -31.10
C ARG A 216 -5.93 9.62 -30.28
N SER A 217 -6.16 8.45 -29.70
CA SER A 217 -7.41 8.13 -28.98
C SER A 217 -7.20 7.08 -27.88
N PRO A 218 -7.93 7.17 -26.75
CA PRO A 218 -7.91 6.17 -25.67
C PRO A 218 -8.43 4.79 -26.11
N GLN A 219 -9.29 4.72 -27.12
CA GLN A 219 -9.84 3.46 -27.63
C GLN A 219 -8.74 2.53 -28.17
N ALA A 220 -7.67 3.08 -28.74
CA ALA A 220 -6.53 2.29 -29.19
C ALA A 220 -5.78 1.61 -28.02
N LEU A 221 -5.66 2.31 -26.87
CA LEU A 221 -5.11 1.71 -25.65
C LEU A 221 -6.04 0.64 -25.07
N ILE A 222 -7.35 0.90 -25.03
CA ILE A 222 -8.35 -0.07 -24.54
C ILE A 222 -8.32 -1.33 -25.42
N ALA A 223 -8.31 -1.19 -26.74
CA ALA A 223 -8.22 -2.32 -27.66
C ALA A 223 -6.93 -3.12 -27.43
N LEU A 224 -5.78 -2.44 -27.30
CA LEU A 224 -4.50 -3.08 -27.01
C LEU A 224 -4.55 -3.86 -25.67
N ALA A 225 -5.15 -3.28 -24.63
CA ALA A 225 -5.34 -3.94 -23.35
C ALA A 225 -6.26 -5.17 -23.46
N MET A 226 -7.38 -5.06 -24.18
CA MET A 226 -8.30 -6.18 -24.40
C MET A 226 -7.61 -7.33 -25.16
N LEU A 227 -6.83 -7.03 -26.20
CA LEU A 227 -6.09 -8.02 -26.97
C LEU A 227 -5.00 -8.73 -26.15
N ALA A 228 -4.29 -7.98 -25.30
CA ALA A 228 -3.18 -8.51 -24.53
C ALA A 228 -3.61 -9.23 -23.24
N LEU A 229 -4.77 -8.89 -22.67
CA LEU A 229 -5.15 -9.28 -21.31
C LEU A 229 -6.49 -10.03 -21.22
N ALA A 230 -7.45 -9.80 -22.11
CA ALA A 230 -8.79 -10.39 -21.97
C ALA A 230 -8.88 -11.87 -22.39
N GLY A 231 -7.77 -12.47 -22.84
CA GLY A 231 -7.73 -13.85 -23.36
C GLY A 231 -8.51 -14.06 -24.66
N HIS A 232 -9.20 -13.02 -25.15
CA HIS A 232 -9.97 -13.05 -26.39
C HIS A 232 -9.01 -13.13 -27.58
N ARG A 233 -9.15 -14.18 -28.39
CA ARG A 233 -8.42 -14.34 -29.65
C ARG A 233 -9.33 -13.80 -30.76
N PRO A 234 -9.19 -12.52 -31.16
CA PRO A 234 -10.00 -12.02 -32.28
C PRO A 234 -9.67 -12.83 -33.53
N THR A 235 -10.69 -13.07 -34.35
CA THR A 235 -10.47 -13.61 -35.69
C THR A 235 -9.73 -12.56 -36.52
N LEU A 236 -8.46 -12.83 -36.82
CA LEU A 236 -7.64 -11.92 -37.61
C LEU A 236 -8.07 -11.98 -39.09
N PRO A 237 -8.28 -10.83 -39.76
CA PRO A 237 -8.56 -10.82 -41.19
C PRO A 237 -7.43 -11.52 -41.96
N GLY A 238 -7.77 -12.51 -42.78
CA GLY A 238 -6.81 -13.23 -43.63
C GLY A 238 -6.17 -14.50 -43.03
N ARG A 239 -6.51 -14.90 -41.81
CA ARG A 239 -6.16 -16.24 -41.28
C ARG A 239 -7.42 -17.12 -41.22
N HIS A 240 -7.66 -17.91 -42.27
CA HIS A 240 -8.64 -18.99 -42.19
C HIS A 240 -8.17 -20.05 -41.19
N ASN A 241 -9.06 -20.48 -40.30
CA ASN A 241 -8.79 -21.57 -39.36
C ASN A 241 -8.37 -22.81 -40.16
N HIS A 242 -7.08 -23.16 -40.14
CA HIS A 242 -6.68 -24.50 -40.57
C HIS A 242 -7.23 -25.51 -39.56
N PRO A 243 -7.94 -26.57 -40.01
CA PRO A 243 -8.34 -27.65 -39.11
C PRO A 243 -7.09 -28.25 -38.46
N GLN A 244 -7.18 -28.48 -37.16
CA GLN A 244 -6.11 -29.10 -36.37
C GLN A 244 -5.69 -30.42 -37.02
N ILE A 245 -4.40 -30.55 -37.37
CA ILE A 245 -3.79 -31.86 -37.55
C ILE A 245 -3.53 -32.38 -36.14
N SER A 246 -4.30 -33.39 -35.75
CA SER A 246 -4.05 -34.22 -34.58
C SER A 246 -2.69 -34.88 -34.68
N GLN A 247 -1.85 -34.72 -33.65
CA GLN A 247 -0.87 -35.71 -33.21
C GLN A 247 -1.00 -35.84 -31.70
#